data_AF-A0A537XTR6-F1
#
_entry.id   AF-A0A537XTR6-F1
#
_cell.length_a   1.000
_cell.length_b   1.000
_cell.length_c   1.000
_cell.angle_alpha   90.00
_cell.angle_beta   90.00
_cell.angle_gamma   90.00
#
_symmetry.space_group_name_H-M   'P 1'
#
loop_
_entity.id
_entity.type
_entity.pdbx_description
1 polymer ?
#
loop_
_entity_poly.entity_id
_entity_poly.type
_entity_poly.pdbx_seq_one_letter_code
_entity_poly.pdbx_strand_id
1 'polypeptide(L)'
;LVFFPQHFLGLSGMPRRYVDYPDAFAGWNLVSSIGSYISGFGVLIFIYGLVDAFVRKQQAANNPWGAGATTLEWTLPSPPPFHQFEVLPRVQ
;
A
#
# COMPACT_ATOMS: atom_id res chain seq x y z
N LEU A 1 -12.70 -6.15 -3.60
CA LEU A 1 -14.00 -5.73 -4.17
C LEU A 1 -13.89 -5.12 -5.56
N VAL A 2 -12.85 -4.33 -5.87
CA VAL A 2 -12.71 -3.74 -7.22
C VAL A 2 -12.48 -4.80 -8.30
N PHE A 3 -11.42 -5.61 -8.18
CA PHE A 3 -10.94 -6.46 -9.27
C PHE A 3 -11.55 -7.87 -9.32
N PHE A 4 -12.01 -8.41 -8.19
CA PHE A 4 -12.57 -9.75 -8.18
C PHE A 4 -13.87 -9.87 -9.03
N PRO A 5 -14.86 -8.96 -8.92
CA PRO A 5 -16.03 -8.93 -9.82
C PRO A 5 -15.70 -8.87 -11.31
N GLN A 6 -14.55 -8.31 -11.69
CA GLN A 6 -14.14 -8.18 -13.08
C GLN A 6 -13.89 -9.56 -13.73
N HIS A 7 -13.60 -10.60 -12.95
CA HIS A 7 -13.49 -11.96 -13.45
C HIS A 7 -14.84 -12.49 -13.96
N PHE A 8 -15.92 -12.21 -13.22
CA PHE A 8 -17.28 -12.60 -13.62
C PHE A 8 -17.76 -11.78 -14.82
N LEU A 9 -17.47 -10.48 -14.85
CA LEU A 9 -17.77 -9.61 -16.00
C LEU A 9 -17.06 -10.08 -17.27
N GLY A 10 -15.76 -10.39 -17.17
CA GLY A 10 -14.99 -10.93 -18.28
C GLY A 10 -15.53 -12.28 -18.78
N LEU A 11 -15.90 -13.18 -17.86
CA LEU A 11 -16.53 -14.46 -18.21
C LEU A 11 -17.89 -14.28 -18.90
N SER A 12 -18.66 -13.26 -18.49
CA SER A 12 -19.94 -12.89 -19.11
C SER A 12 -19.80 -12.16 -20.46
N GLY A 13 -18.58 -11.94 -20.94
CA GLY A 13 -18.31 -11.38 -22.26
C GLY A 13 -18.19 -9.85 -22.31
N MET A 14 -18.07 -9.17 -21.16
CA MET A 14 -17.84 -7.72 -21.13
C MET A 14 -16.43 -7.40 -21.67
N PRO A 15 -16.30 -6.70 -22.81
CA PRO A 15 -15.00 -6.37 -23.37
C PRO A 15 -14.40 -5.12 -22.69
N ARG A 16 -13.07 -4.99 -22.77
CA ARG A 16 -12.35 -3.86 -22.15
C ARG A 16 -12.55 -2.54 -22.92
N ARG A 17 -12.41 -1.41 -22.21
CA ARG A 17 -12.38 -0.03 -22.76
C ARG A 17 -13.72 0.45 -23.35
N TYR A 18 -14.83 0.06 -22.74
CA TYR A 18 -16.16 0.58 -23.07
C TYR A 18 -16.59 1.60 -22.03
N VAL A 19 -17.26 2.65 -22.49
CA VAL A 19 -17.76 3.75 -21.64
C VAL A 19 -19.11 3.39 -21.02
N ASP A 20 -19.91 2.62 -21.74
CA ASP A 20 -21.24 2.13 -21.36
C ASP A 20 -21.32 0.60 -21.44
N TYR A 21 -22.37 0.04 -20.84
CA TYR A 21 -22.62 -1.39 -20.83
C TYR A 21 -24.12 -1.70 -20.68
N PRO A 22 -24.62 -2.83 -21.22
CA PRO A 22 -25.99 -3.29 -21.00
C PRO A 22 -26.32 -3.52 -19.52
N ASP A 23 -27.60 -3.42 -19.17
CA ASP A 23 -28.11 -3.61 -17.80
C ASP A 23 -27.73 -4.96 -17.18
N ALA A 24 -27.52 -6.00 -18.00
CA ALA A 24 -27.07 -7.32 -17.57
C ALA A 24 -25.73 -7.29 -16.81
N PHE A 25 -24.87 -6.29 -17.07
CA PHE A 25 -23.58 -6.13 -16.40
C PHE A 25 -23.62 -5.16 -15.21
N ALA A 26 -24.75 -4.51 -14.95
CA ALA A 26 -24.85 -3.44 -13.94
C ALA A 26 -24.57 -3.94 -12.52
N GLY A 27 -25.02 -5.16 -12.17
CA GLY A 27 -24.83 -5.71 -10.82
C GLY A 27 -23.35 -5.83 -10.42
N TRP A 28 -22.53 -6.49 -11.24
CA TRP A 28 -21.11 -6.67 -10.94
C TRP A 28 -20.31 -5.37 -11.08
N ASN A 29 -20.69 -4.49 -12.00
CA ASN A 29 -20.10 -3.15 -12.09
C ASN A 29 -20.39 -2.32 -10.83
N LEU A 30 -21.60 -2.36 -10.29
CA LEU A 30 -21.96 -1.67 -9.04
C LEU A 30 -21.08 -2.14 -7.86
N VAL A 31 -20.89 -3.45 -7.70
CA VAL A 31 -20.00 -4.00 -6.65
C VAL A 31 -18.56 -3.52 -6.84
N SER A 32 -18.08 -3.49 -8.08
CA SER A 32 -16.74 -2.98 -8.42
C SER A 32 -16.61 -1.48 -8.09
N SER A 33 -17.63 -0.68 -8.41
CA SER A 33 -17.69 0.76 -8.09
C SER A 33 -17.69 1.01 -6.58
N ILE A 34 -18.49 0.28 -5.81
CA ILE A 34 -18.47 0.36 -4.33
C ILE A 34 -17.07 0.03 -3.82
N GLY A 35 -16.45 -1.03 -4.36
CA GLY A 35 -15.06 -1.36 -4.05
C GLY A 35 -14.09 -0.22 -4.33
N SER A 36 -14.30 0.53 -5.42
CA SER A 36 -13.43 1.63 -5.82
C SER A 36 -13.52 2.79 -4.84
N TYR A 37 -14.74 3.14 -4.40
CA TYR A 37 -14.94 4.14 -3.35
C TYR A 37 -14.29 3.72 -2.03
N ILE A 38 -14.40 2.46 -1.63
CA ILE A 38 -13.73 1.93 -0.42
C ILE A 38 -12.21 2.03 -0.56
N SER A 39 -11.64 1.66 -1.71
CA SER A 39 -10.21 1.80 -1.96
C SER A 39 -9.76 3.26 -1.93
N GLY A 40 -10.52 4.17 -2.53
CA GLY A 40 -10.26 5.61 -2.48
C GLY A 40 -10.27 6.14 -1.04
N PHE A 41 -11.23 5.71 -0.22
CA PHE A 41 -11.26 6.03 1.20
C PHE A 41 -10.04 5.48 1.96
N GLY A 42 -9.59 4.26 1.63
CA GLY A 42 -8.36 3.69 2.17
C GLY A 42 -7.12 4.54 1.88
N VAL A 43 -7.04 5.14 0.69
CA VAL A 43 -5.96 6.10 0.35
C VAL A 43 -6.03 7.35 1.24
N LEU A 44 -7.23 7.87 1.53
CA LEU A 44 -7.37 9.01 2.45
C LEU A 44 -6.88 8.68 3.86
N ILE A 45 -7.17 7.48 4.37
CA ILE A 45 -6.64 7.01 5.66
C ILE A 45 -5.11 6.96 5.64
N PHE A 46 -4.53 6.44 4.55
CA PHE A 46 -3.07 6.41 4.39
C PHE A 46 -2.46 7.82 4.38
N ILE A 47 -3.05 8.76 3.65
CA ILE A 47 -2.60 10.17 3.62
C ILE A 47 -2.70 10.80 5.01
N TYR A 48 -3.81 10.55 5.72
CA TYR A 48 -3.95 11.03 7.09
C TYR A 48 -2.84 10.50 8.00
N GLY A 49 -2.54 9.19 7.94
CA GLY A 49 -1.45 8.59 8.71
C GLY A 49 -0.08 9.19 8.37
N LEU A 50 0.16 9.49 7.09
CA LEU A 50 1.38 10.16 6.64
C LEU A 50 1.50 11.56 7.24
N VAL A 51 0.44 12.37 7.16
CA VAL A 51 0.41 13.73 7.73
C VAL A 51 0.63 13.68 9.24
N ASP A 52 -0.07 12.80 9.96
CA ASP A 52 0.08 12.63 11.40
C ASP A 52 1.52 12.27 11.80
N ALA A 53 2.17 11.37 11.05
CA ALA A 53 3.56 11.00 11.27
C ALA A 53 4.53 12.19 11.11
N PHE A 54 4.33 13.02 10.09
CA PHE A 54 5.16 14.22 9.86
C PHE A 54 4.93 15.33 10.88
N VAL A 55 3.72 15.44 11.45
CA VAL A 55 3.41 16.43 12.49
C VAL A 55 3.96 15.99 13.84
N ARG A 56 3.75 14.73 14.23
CA ARG A 56 4.16 14.22 15.56
C ARG A 56 5.66 14.04 15.70
N LYS A 57 6.37 13.73 14.62
CA LYS A 57 7.83 13.53 14.59
C LYS A 57 8.35 12.60 15.70
N GLN A 58 7.60 11.53 16.00
CA GLN A 58 8.02 10.57 17.01
C GLN A 58 9.32 9.88 16.56
N GLN A 59 10.32 9.85 17.44
CA GLN A 59 11.56 9.15 17.15
C GLN A 59 11.31 7.64 17.12
N ALA A 60 11.71 6.99 16.04
CA ALA A 60 11.70 5.54 15.93
C ALA A 60 12.90 4.94 16.67
N ALA A 61 12.76 3.71 17.15
CA ALA A 61 13.91 2.92 17.56
C ALA A 61 14.85 2.66 16.36
N ASN A 62 16.11 2.34 16.63
CA ASN A 62 17.09 1.97 15.60
C ASN A 62 16.58 0.82 14.71
N ASN A 63 15.96 -0.19 15.33
CA ASN A 63 15.27 -1.27 14.64
C ASN A 63 13.77 -1.28 15.04
N PRO A 64 12.90 -0.57 14.31
CA PRO A 64 11.47 -0.51 14.62
C PRO A 64 10.72 -1.80 14.21
N TRP A 65 11.34 -2.67 13.40
CA TRP A 65 10.74 -3.91 12.89
C TRP A 65 11.07 -5.14 13.74
N GLY A 66 11.95 -4.99 14.73
CA GLY A 66 12.31 -6.02 15.71
C GLY A 66 13.29 -7.07 15.19
N ALA A 67 13.43 -8.15 15.96
CA ALA A 67 14.50 -9.16 15.77
C ALA A 67 14.47 -9.91 14.43
N GLY A 68 13.35 -9.87 13.68
CA GLY A 68 13.25 -10.46 12.35
C GLY A 68 13.90 -9.62 11.24
N ALA A 69 14.17 -8.35 11.51
CA ALA A 69 14.86 -7.45 10.60
C ALA A 69 16.37 -7.49 10.90
N THR A 70 17.07 -8.40 10.24
CA THR A 70 18.48 -8.75 10.52
C THR A 70 19.48 -8.18 9.52
N THR A 71 19.00 -7.44 8.52
CA THR A 71 19.83 -6.77 7.53
C THR A 71 20.56 -5.56 8.13
N LEU A 72 21.64 -5.13 7.49
CA LEU A 72 22.58 -4.16 8.05
C LEU A 72 21.96 -2.78 8.31
N GLU A 73 20.95 -2.37 7.55
CA GLU A 73 20.28 -1.07 7.73
C GLU A 73 19.65 -0.90 9.11
N TRP A 74 19.24 -1.99 9.77
CA TRP A 74 18.63 -1.97 11.10
C TRP A 74 19.66 -1.95 12.25
N THR A 75 20.95 -1.93 11.92
CA THR A 75 22.03 -1.73 12.91
C THR A 75 22.34 -0.26 13.14
N LEU A 76 21.84 0.63 12.28
CA LEU A 76 22.06 2.07 12.33
C LEU A 76 21.02 2.78 13.22
N PRO A 77 21.33 3.99 13.74
CA PRO A 77 20.33 4.79 14.43
C PRO A 77 19.27 5.35 13.46
N SER A 78 18.13 5.76 14.01
CA SER A 78 17.06 6.43 13.26
C SER A 78 16.87 7.87 13.79
N PRO A 79 17.21 8.92 13.02
CA PRO A 79 17.66 8.89 11.63
C PRO A 79 19.12 8.44 11.44
N PRO A 80 19.46 7.87 10.27
CA PRO A 80 20.83 7.42 9.99
C PRO A 80 21.80 8.61 9.84
N PRO A 81 23.07 8.46 10.24
CA PRO A 81 24.10 9.46 10.03
C PRO A 81 24.48 9.58 8.55
N PHE A 82 25.11 10.70 8.18
CA PHE A 82 25.58 10.94 6.79
C PHE A 82 26.61 9.89 6.34
N HIS A 83 27.58 9.59 7.21
CA HIS A 83 28.50 8.47 7.04
C HIS A 83 28.00 7.29 7.88
N GLN A 84 27.59 6.21 7.22
CA GLN A 84 26.81 5.14 7.87
C GLN A 84 27.66 4.17 8.70
N PHE A 85 28.83 3.78 8.21
CA PHE A 85 29.67 2.78 8.86
C PHE A 85 31.13 3.25 8.88
N GLU A 86 31.63 3.59 10.07
CA GLU A 86 33.06 3.91 10.28
C GLU A 86 33.95 2.67 10.06
N VAL A 87 33.41 1.47 10.34
CA VAL A 87 34.09 0.19 10.16
C VAL A 87 33.25 -0.68 9.25
N LEU A 88 33.89 -1.31 8.26
CA LEU A 88 33.20 -2.18 7.31
C LEU A 88 32.44 -3.30 8.05
N PRO A 89 31.11 -3.38 7.90
CA PRO A 89 30.34 -4.43 8.53
C PRO A 89 30.66 -5.79 7.91
N ARG A 90 30.75 -6.82 8.73
CA ARG A 90 30.96 -8.20 8.27
C ARG A 90 29.60 -8.86 8.08
N VAL A 91 29.33 -9.33 6.87
CA VAL A 91 28.16 -10.15 6.56
C VAL A 91 28.55 -11.61 6.83
N GLN A 92 27.80 -12.30 7.68
CA GLN A 92 27.96 -13.73 7.97
C GLN A 92 26.76 -14.51 7.45
#